data_AF-A0A937AYH4-F1
#
_entry.id   AF-A0A937AYH4-F1
#
_cell.length_a   1.000
_cell.length_b   1.000
_cell.length_c   1.000
_cell.angle_alpha   90.00
_cell.angle_beta   90.00
_cell.angle_gamma   90.00
#
_symmetry.space_group_name_H-M   'P 1'
#
loop_
_entity.id
_entity.type
_entity.pdbx_description
1 polymer ?
#
loop_
_entity_poly.entity_id
_entity_poly.type
_entity_poly.pdbx_seq_one_letter_code
_entity_poly.pdbx_strand_id
1 'polypeptide(L)'
;MATPYRSSPVFDETTLPAALRREHRTKAGVWGVIRVIEGTLKLVVADEETMLTPERPGLVLPEQTHRVEPQGSMRMQVDFYDEMPTPPAASA
;
A
#
# COMPACT_ATOMS: atom_id res chain seq x y z
N MET A 1 -12.90 -7.83 12.32
CA MET A 1 -12.08 -7.28 11.23
C MET A 1 -10.63 -7.42 11.65
N ALA A 2 -9.76 -7.91 10.78
CA ALA A 2 -8.34 -8.00 11.07
C ALA A 2 -7.77 -6.62 11.41
N THR A 3 -6.89 -6.56 12.41
CA THR A 3 -6.17 -5.33 12.78
C THR A 3 -4.72 -5.42 12.33
N PRO A 4 -4.12 -4.33 11.85
CA PRO A 4 -2.71 -4.35 11.48
C PRO A 4 -1.86 -4.63 12.71
N TYR A 5 -0.91 -5.58 12.64
CA TYR A 5 0.04 -5.80 13.73
C TYR A 5 1.14 -4.73 13.74
N ARG A 6 1.34 -4.04 12.61
CA ARG A 6 2.32 -2.97 12.45
C ARG A 6 1.90 -2.00 11.34
N SER A 7 2.22 -0.73 11.53
CA SER A 7 2.16 0.29 10.48
C SER A 7 3.53 0.91 10.25
N SER A 8 3.81 1.35 9.02
CA SER A 8 4.95 2.21 8.73
C SER A 8 4.75 3.62 9.32
N PRO A 9 5.80 4.45 9.38
CA PRO A 9 5.62 5.90 9.40
C PRO A 9 4.80 6.36 8.20
N VAL A 10 4.26 7.58 8.29
CA VAL A 10 3.71 8.27 7.11
C VAL A 10 4.87 8.73 6.25
N PHE A 11 4.78 8.43 4.95
CA PHE A 11 5.72 8.89 3.94
C PHE A 11 5.06 9.92 3.04
N ASP A 12 5.85 10.87 2.57
CA ASP A 12 5.53 11.78 1.48
C ASP A 12 6.39 11.47 0.23
N GLU A 13 6.24 12.25 -0.83
CA GLU A 13 6.98 12.07 -2.09
C GLU A 13 8.51 12.18 -1.95
N THR A 14 8.99 12.79 -0.87
CA THR A 14 10.42 13.00 -0.60
C THR A 14 10.97 11.96 0.39
N THR A 15 10.16 11.54 1.36
CA THR A 15 10.54 10.62 2.44
C THR A 15 10.25 9.16 2.11
N LEU A 16 9.45 8.87 1.07
CA LEU A 16 9.18 7.50 0.62
C LEU A 16 10.49 6.78 0.24
N PRO A 17 10.88 5.71 0.95
CA PRO A 17 12.16 5.03 0.73
C PRO A 17 12.28 4.48 -0.69
N ALA A 18 13.48 4.61 -1.28
CA ALA A 18 13.76 4.11 -2.62
C ALA A 18 13.48 2.60 -2.79
N ALA A 19 13.58 1.82 -1.70
CA ALA A 19 13.26 0.39 -1.71
C ALA A 19 11.79 0.11 -2.05
N LEU A 20 10.86 0.97 -1.61
CA LEU A 20 9.43 0.80 -1.91
C LEU A 20 9.07 1.25 -3.34
N ARG A 21 9.92 2.08 -3.95
CA ARG A 21 9.79 2.53 -5.35
C ARG A 21 10.33 1.52 -6.36
N ARG A 22 11.04 0.49 -5.88
CA ARG A 22 11.54 -0.62 -6.68
C ARG A 22 10.68 -1.85 -6.43
N GLU A 23 10.85 -2.85 -7.27
CA GLU A 23 10.20 -4.14 -7.07
C GLU A 23 10.61 -4.76 -5.75
N HIS A 24 9.62 -5.08 -4.94
CA HIS A 24 9.78 -5.76 -3.67
C HIS A 24 8.51 -6.56 -3.35
N ARG A 25 8.54 -7.31 -2.26
CA ARG A 25 7.42 -8.12 -1.79
C ARG A 25 7.44 -8.22 -0.27
N THR A 26 6.25 -8.41 0.31
CA THR A 26 6.13 -8.82 1.70
C THR A 26 6.55 -10.29 1.86
N LYS A 27 6.75 -10.72 3.12
CA LYS A 27 7.04 -12.12 3.44
C LYS A 27 5.80 -13.00 3.26
N ALA A 28 5.99 -14.32 3.18
CA ALA A 28 4.90 -15.28 3.29
C ALA A 28 4.03 -15.00 4.54
N GLY A 29 2.71 -15.09 4.37
CA GLY A 29 1.74 -14.78 5.42
C GLY A 29 1.63 -13.31 5.83
N VAL A 30 2.19 -12.37 5.06
CA VAL A 30 2.08 -10.93 5.35
C VAL A 30 1.36 -10.18 4.23
N TRP A 31 0.20 -9.61 4.54
CA TRP A 31 -0.53 -8.71 3.65
C TRP A 31 -0.10 -7.27 3.90
N GLY A 32 0.01 -6.48 2.82
CA GLY A 32 0.26 -5.05 2.89
C GLY A 32 -0.98 -4.27 2.44
N VAL A 33 -1.46 -3.33 3.27
CA VAL A 33 -2.48 -2.36 2.86
C VAL A 33 -1.82 -1.00 2.73
N ILE A 34 -1.74 -0.51 1.49
CA ILE A 34 -1.22 0.82 1.16
C ILE A 34 -2.37 1.80 1.24
N ARG A 35 -2.36 2.65 2.27
CA ARG A 35 -3.31 3.75 2.41
C ARG A 35 -2.69 5.04 1.91
N VAL A 36 -3.37 5.70 0.98
CA VAL A 36 -3.12 7.09 0.67
C VAL A 36 -3.91 7.93 1.67
N ILE A 37 -3.27 8.91 2.28
CA ILE A 37 -3.88 9.89 3.18
C ILE A 37 -4.23 11.15 2.38
N GLU A 38 -3.36 11.52 1.42
CA GLU A 38 -3.53 12.68 0.55
C GLU A 38 -2.83 12.43 -0.79
N GLY A 39 -3.37 13.00 -1.87
CA GLY A 39 -2.80 12.92 -3.21
C GLY A 39 -3.08 11.57 -3.87
N THR A 40 -2.17 11.14 -4.73
CA THR A 40 -2.30 9.90 -5.50
C THR A 40 -0.98 9.14 -5.58
N LEU A 41 -1.11 7.82 -5.60
CA LEU A 41 0.01 6.90 -5.67
C LEU A 41 -0.29 5.81 -6.68
N LYS A 42 0.61 5.60 -7.64
CA LYS A 42 0.48 4.49 -8.57
C LYS A 42 1.07 3.23 -7.93
N LEU A 43 0.28 2.18 -7.83
CA LEU A 43 0.72 0.82 -7.47
C LEU A 43 0.87 0.02 -8.75
N VAL A 44 2.01 -0.65 -8.92
CA VAL A 44 2.26 -1.58 -10.02
C VAL A 44 2.45 -2.98 -9.45
N VAL A 45 1.64 -3.93 -9.92
CA VAL A 45 1.70 -5.34 -9.56
C VAL A 45 1.83 -6.14 -10.85
N ALA A 46 2.95 -6.84 -11.03
CA ALA A 46 3.34 -7.40 -12.33
C ALA A 46 3.28 -6.33 -13.44
N ASP A 47 2.36 -6.46 -14.39
CA ASP A 47 2.15 -5.52 -15.50
C ASP A 47 0.86 -4.68 -15.35
N GLU A 48 0.14 -4.83 -14.24
CA GLU A 48 -1.07 -4.05 -13.96
C GLU A 48 -0.77 -2.82 -13.12
N GLU A 49 -1.29 -1.67 -13.55
CA GLU A 49 -1.17 -0.40 -12.84
C GLU A 49 -2.52 -0.01 -12.22
N THR A 50 -2.51 0.35 -10.94
CA THR A 50 -3.68 0.85 -10.23
C THR A 50 -3.37 2.19 -9.57
N MET A 51 -4.23 3.19 -9.78
CA MET A 51 -4.15 4.45 -9.04
C MET A 51 -4.82 4.30 -7.68
N LEU A 52 -4.06 4.59 -6.62
CA LEU A 52 -4.55 4.64 -5.25
C LEU A 52 -4.89 6.07 -4.86
N THR A 53 -5.99 6.23 -4.14
CA THR A 53 -6.49 7.50 -3.57
C THR A 53 -6.90 7.26 -2.11
N PRO A 54 -7.24 8.30 -1.33
CA PRO A 54 -7.73 8.12 0.04
C PRO A 54 -8.94 7.18 0.16
N GLU A 55 -9.78 7.12 -0.87
CA GLU A 55 -10.97 6.29 -0.94
C GLU A 55 -10.69 4.89 -1.51
N ARG A 56 -9.52 4.70 -2.15
CA ARG A 56 -9.13 3.46 -2.82
C ARG A 56 -7.75 3.00 -2.35
N PRO A 57 -7.65 2.36 -1.17
CA PRO A 57 -6.40 1.76 -0.70
C PRO A 57 -5.99 0.57 -1.58
N GLY A 58 -4.68 0.34 -1.65
CA GLY A 58 -4.11 -0.81 -2.36
C GLY A 58 -3.91 -2.00 -1.45
N LEU A 59 -4.35 -3.19 -1.85
CA LEU A 59 -4.04 -4.44 -1.17
C LEU A 59 -2.93 -5.16 -1.93
N VAL A 60 -1.90 -5.57 -1.20
CA VAL A 60 -0.80 -6.41 -1.67
C VAL A 60 -0.87 -7.75 -0.94
N LEU A 61 -0.87 -8.83 -1.72
CA LEU A 61 -0.90 -10.20 -1.19
C LEU A 61 0.49 -10.65 -0.70
N PRO A 62 0.58 -11.67 0.18
CA PRO A 62 1.85 -12.25 0.57
C PRO A 62 2.68 -12.64 -0.64
N GLU A 63 3.97 -12.28 -0.60
CA GLU A 63 4.97 -12.60 -1.64
C GLU A 63 4.70 -12.00 -3.03
N GLN A 64 3.65 -11.19 -3.18
CA GLN A 64 3.31 -10.52 -4.43
C GLN A 64 4.32 -9.40 -4.73
N THR A 65 5.03 -9.53 -5.84
CA THR A 65 5.96 -8.50 -6.33
C THR A 65 5.19 -7.27 -6.76
N HIS A 66 5.59 -6.12 -6.22
CA HIS A 66 4.98 -4.84 -6.52
C HIS A 66 5.98 -3.69 -6.32
N ARG A 67 5.61 -2.51 -6.79
CA ARG A 67 6.29 -1.23 -6.50
C ARG A 67 5.29 -0.08 -6.47
N VAL A 68 5.69 1.05 -5.89
CA VAL A 68 4.87 2.26 -5.86
C VAL A 68 5.58 3.48 -6.46
N GLU A 69 4.82 4.31 -7.17
CA GLU A 69 5.32 5.51 -7.84
C GLU A 69 4.45 6.73 -7.47
N PRO A 70 4.97 7.69 -6.67
CA PRO A 70 4.25 8.92 -6.35
C PRO A 70 3.87 9.69 -7.61
N GLN A 71 2.64 10.22 -7.67
CA GLN A 71 2.13 10.97 -8.83
C GLN A 71 2.02 12.47 -8.51
N GLY A 72 3.08 13.03 -7.92
CA GLY A 72 3.11 14.37 -7.35
C GLY A 72 3.17 14.34 -5.82
N SER A 73 2.75 15.43 -5.18
CA SER A 73 2.68 15.50 -3.71
C SER A 73 1.65 14.52 -3.18
N MET A 74 2.04 13.73 -2.19
CA MET A 74 1.18 12.71 -1.60
C MET A 74 1.59 12.42 -0.16
N ARG A 75 0.70 11.80 0.60
CA ARG A 75 1.01 11.19 1.89
C ARG A 75 0.46 9.78 1.91
N MET A 76 1.25 8.80 2.35
CA MET A 76 0.85 7.41 2.43
C MET A 76 1.34 6.71 3.70
N GLN A 77 0.70 5.62 4.07
CA GLN A 77 1.13 4.71 5.11
C GLN A 77 0.88 3.27 4.67
N VAL A 78 1.77 2.35 5.05
CA VAL A 78 1.56 0.91 4.83
C VAL A 78 1.24 0.22 6.14
N ASP A 79 0.14 -0.51 6.14
CA ASP A 79 -0.22 -1.42 7.21
C ASP A 79 0.11 -2.85 6.87
N PHE A 80 0.59 -3.59 7.87
CA PHE A 80 0.99 -4.97 7.74
C PHE A 80 0.07 -5.83 8.60
N TYR A 81 -0.49 -6.87 7.97
CA TYR A 81 -1.40 -7.83 8.59
C TYR A 81 -0.81 -9.23 8.47
N ASP A 82 -1.07 -10.07 9.47
CA ASP A 82 -0.72 -11.49 9.54
C ASP A 82 -1.92 -12.40 9.18
N GLU A 83 -3.06 -11.79 8.86
CA GLU A 83 -4.24 -12.41 8.29
C GLU A 83 -4.85 -11.52 7.20
N MET A 84 -5.74 -12.07 6.35
CA MET A 84 -6.33 -11.30 5.27
C MET A 84 -7.17 -10.13 5.82
N PRO A 85 -6.84 -8.87 5.48
CA PRO A 85 -7.61 -7.73 5.92
C PRO A 85 -8.99 -7.78 5.29
N THR A 86 -10.02 -7.74 6.14
CA THR A 86 -11.38 -7.51 5.65
C THR A 86 -11.46 -6.04 5.25
N PRO A 87 -11.74 -5.67 3.99
CA PRO A 87 -11.99 -4.28 3.68
C PRO A 87 -13.14 -3.79 4.56
N PRO A 88 -13.09 -2.54 5.09
CA PRO A 88 -14.29 -1.94 5.63
C PRO A 88 -15.36 -2.02 4.53
N ALA A 89 -16.57 -2.44 4.88
CA ALA A 89 -17.68 -2.43 3.94
C ALA A 89 -17.68 -1.06 3.26
N ALA A 90 -17.49 -1.04 1.93
CA ALA A 90 -17.58 0.19 1.17
C ALA A 90 -18.91 0.83 1.57
N SER A 91 -18.84 1.98 2.25
CA SER A 91 -20.06 2.71 2.56
C SER A 91 -20.64 3.10 1.21
N ALA A 92 -21.80 2.53 0.92
CA ALA A 92 -22.59 2.78 -0.28
C ALA A 92 -22.95 4.26 -0.39
#